data_AF-A0A938KK87-F1
#
_entry.id   AF-A0A938KK87-F1
#
_cell.length_a   1.000
_cell.length_b   1.000
_cell.length_c   1.000
_cell.angle_alpha   90.00
_cell.angle_beta   90.00
_cell.angle_gamma   90.00
#
_symmetry.space_group_name_H-M   'P 1'
#
loop_
_entity.id
_entity.type
_entity.pdbx_description
1 polymer ?
#
loop_
_entity_poly.entity_id
_entity_poly.type
_entity_poly.pdbx_seq_one_letter_code
_entity_poly.pdbx_strand_id
1 'polypeptide(L)' 'MPPRTALPAPGPDRLLLEAESFQNPGGWSLDTQFIDLMGSPYLLAHGLGQPVRDATTSATFPSTGRYR' A
#
# COMPACT_ATOMS: atom_id res chain seq x y z
N MET A 1 23.25 -23.79 -28.32
CA MET A 1 22.67 -23.72 -26.96
C MET A 1 21.61 -22.62 -26.97
N PRO A 2 20.36 -22.87 -26.55
CA PRO A 2 19.42 -21.77 -26.34
C PRO A 2 19.81 -21.00 -25.07
N PRO A 3 19.52 -19.68 -24.98
CA PRO A 3 19.79 -18.91 -23.77
C PRO A 3 18.89 -19.38 -22.63
N ARG A 4 19.47 -19.62 -21.45
CA ARG A 4 18.70 -19.80 -20.20
C ARG A 4 18.02 -18.47 -19.88
N THR A 5 16.71 -18.40 -20.02
CA THR A 5 15.90 -17.36 -19.38
C THR A 5 16.17 -17.45 -17.88
N ALA A 6 16.79 -16.41 -17.31
CA ALA A 6 16.97 -16.33 -15.86
C ALA A 6 15.59 -16.18 -15.20
N LEU A 7 15.28 -17.04 -14.23
CA LEU A 7 14.13 -16.85 -13.36
C LEU A 7 14.37 -15.59 -12.52
N PRO A 8 13.35 -14.74 -12.29
CA PRO A 8 13.48 -13.60 -11.39
C PRO A 8 13.94 -14.09 -10.00
N ALA A 9 14.86 -13.36 -9.39
CA ALA A 9 15.29 -13.61 -8.02
C ALA A 9 14.08 -13.53 -7.07
N PRO A 10 14.00 -14.35 -6.01
CA PRO A 10 12.91 -14.25 -5.06
C PRO A 10 12.89 -12.85 -4.45
N GLY A 11 11.77 -12.14 -4.64
CA GLY A 11 11.48 -10.88 -3.95
C GLY A 11 11.19 -11.14 -2.47
N PRO A 12 10.97 -10.09 -1.66
CA PRO A 12 10.59 -10.26 -0.26
C PRO A 12 9.33 -11.14 -0.16
N ASP A 13 9.29 -12.00 0.87
CA ASP A 13 8.15 -12.91 1.11
C ASP A 13 6.82 -12.17 1.34
N ARG A 14 6.89 -10.85 1.60
CA ARG A 14 5.75 -9.97 1.90
C ARG A 14 5.96 -8.59 1.28
N LEU A 15 4.86 -7.99 0.84
CA LEU A 15 4.79 -6.59 0.41
C LEU A 15 3.92 -5.81 1.39
N LEU A 16 4.49 -4.77 2.02
CA LEU A 16 3.76 -3.85 2.90
C LEU A 16 3.52 -2.53 2.16
N LEU A 17 2.27 -2.07 2.14
CA LEU A 17 1.88 -0.79 1.57
C LEU A 17 1.34 0.09 2.68
N GLU A 18 2.10 1.12 3.04
CA GLU A 18 1.66 2.11 4.03
C GLU A 18 0.63 3.06 3.39
N ALA A 19 -0.59 3.07 3.92
CA ALA A 19 -1.70 3.85 3.36
C ALA A 19 -1.42 5.36 3.36
N GLU A 20 -0.70 5.85 4.39
CA GLU A 20 -0.20 7.23 4.47
C GLU A 20 0.70 7.65 3.30
N SER A 21 1.32 6.68 2.63
CA SER A 21 2.22 6.90 1.49
C SER A 21 1.54 6.67 0.14
N PHE A 22 0.21 6.54 0.10
CA PHE A 22 -0.52 6.39 -1.15
C PHE A 22 -0.36 7.65 -2.02
N GLN A 23 -0.16 7.46 -3.31
CA GLN A 23 0.05 8.54 -4.28
C GLN A 23 -1.15 9.48 -4.35
N ASN A 24 -2.35 8.94 -4.13
CA ASN A 24 -3.59 9.71 -4.06
C ASN A 24 -4.34 9.36 -2.77
N PRO A 25 -4.47 10.28 -1.80
CA PRO A 25 -5.23 10.02 -0.57
C PRO A 25 -6.75 10.07 -0.79
N GLY A 26 -7.24 10.46 -1.97
CA GLY A 26 -8.68 10.57 -2.23
C GLY A 26 -9.31 11.66 -1.36
N GLY A 27 -10.37 11.30 -0.62
CA GLY A 27 -10.99 12.18 0.37
C GLY A 27 -10.55 11.91 1.82
N TRP A 28 -9.54 11.08 2.02
CA TRP A 28 -9.05 10.73 3.36
C TRP A 28 -8.10 11.79 3.89
N SER A 29 -8.11 12.00 5.21
CA SER A 29 -7.16 12.86 5.89
C SER A 29 -6.06 12.04 6.54
N LEU A 30 -4.82 12.52 6.47
CA LEU A 30 -3.72 11.93 7.22
C LEU A 30 -3.83 12.34 8.69
N ASP A 31 -4.02 11.36 9.57
CA ASP A 31 -4.12 11.57 11.00
C ASP A 31 -2.83 11.09 11.70
N THR A 32 -2.25 11.98 12.49
CA THR A 32 -0.96 11.77 13.17
C THR A 32 -1.11 11.72 14.70
N GLN A 33 -2.32 11.76 15.25
CA GLN A 33 -2.54 12.01 16.68
C GLN A 33 -2.06 10.86 17.58
N PHE A 34 -1.89 9.65 17.04
CA PHE A 34 -1.50 8.45 17.79
C PHE A 34 -0.20 7.81 17.29
N ILE A 35 0.67 8.54 16.60
CA ILE A 35 1.95 7.99 16.11
C ILE A 35 2.79 7.41 17.27
N ASP A 36 2.82 8.06 18.43
CA ASP A 36 3.61 7.60 19.58
C ASP A 36 3.12 6.23 20.14
N LEU A 37 1.86 5.87 19.89
CA LEU A 37 1.28 4.58 20.33
C LEU A 37 1.29 3.54 19.21
N MET A 38 1.01 3.97 17.97
CA MET A 38 0.83 3.09 16.81
C MET A 38 2.10 2.86 16.00
N GLY A 39 3.09 3.75 16.13
CA GLY A 39 4.34 3.72 15.37
C GLY A 39 4.26 4.33 13.96
N SER A 40 3.06 4.61 13.44
CA SER A 40 2.82 5.27 12.15
C SER A 40 1.49 6.05 12.17
N PRO A 41 1.31 7.03 11.26
CA PRO A 41 0.03 7.68 11.05
C PRO A 41 -0.97 6.73 10.35
N TYR A 42 -2.21 7.19 10.16
CA TYR A 42 -3.20 6.45 9.37
C TYR A 42 -4.13 7.40 8.62
N LEU A 43 -4.83 6.86 7.63
CA LEU A 43 -5.85 7.61 6.90
C LEU A 43 -7.18 7.56 7.63
N LEU A 44 -7.81 8.72 7.82
CA LEU A 44 -9.13 8.87 8.45
C LEU A 44 -10.16 9.39 7.43
N ALA A 45 -11.23 8.62 7.24
CA ALA A 45 -12.41 9.01 6.47
C ALA A 45 -13.38 9.79 7.37
N HIS A 46 -13.04 11.03 7.75
CA HIS A 46 -13.88 11.79 8.67
C HIS A 46 -15.23 12.23 8.06
N GLY A 47 -15.43 12.02 6.76
CA GLY A 47 -16.56 12.46 5.94
C GLY A 47 -17.89 12.43 6.68
N LEU A 48 -18.26 13.55 7.29
CA LEU A 48 -19.28 13.68 8.33
C LEU A 48 -20.64 13.15 7.85
N GLY A 49 -20.87 11.85 8.04
CA GLY A 49 -22.02 11.13 7.51
C GLY A 49 -22.04 10.97 5.98
N GLN A 50 -20.95 11.28 5.27
CA GLN A 50 -20.85 11.21 3.82
C GLN A 50 -19.63 10.39 3.39
N PRO A 51 -19.77 9.45 2.44
CA PRO A 51 -18.63 8.71 1.90
C PRO A 51 -17.56 9.64 1.34
N VAL A 52 -16.29 9.28 1.55
CA VAL A 52 -15.14 9.95 0.94
C VAL A 52 -14.64 9.16 -0.27
N ARG A 53 -13.95 9.83 -1.20
CA ARG A 53 -13.32 9.18 -2.35
C ARG A 53 -12.19 8.25 -1.89
N ASP A 54 -12.03 7.14 -2.58
CA ASP A 54 -11.00 6.14 -2.29
C ASP A 54 -9.58 6.71 -2.35
N ALA A 55 -8.74 6.27 -1.42
CA ALA A 55 -7.29 6.44 -1.51
C ALA A 55 -6.73 5.35 -2.43
N THR A 56 -5.83 5.72 -3.34
CA THR A 56 -5.26 4.81 -4.34
C THR A 56 -3.75 4.93 -4.47
N THR A 57 -3.13 3.78 -4.73
CA THR A 57 -1.72 3.67 -5.11
C THR A 57 -1.56 2.51 -6.09
N SER A 58 -0.38 2.40 -6.69
CA SER A 58 0.01 1.25 -7.51
C SER A 58 1.15 0.50 -6.85
N ALA A 59 1.12 -0.83 -6.95
CA ALA A 59 2.13 -1.70 -6.37
C ALA A 59 2.65 -2.69 -7.42
N THR A 60 3.95 -2.96 -7.40
CA THR A 60 4.58 -3.93 -8.30
C THR A 60 4.81 -5.24 -7.56
N PHE A 61 4.36 -6.34 -8.16
CA PHE A 61 4.58 -7.69 -7.65
C PHE A 61 5.69 -8.39 -8.44
N PRO A 62 6.55 -9.18 -7.77
CA PRO A 62 7.69 -9.82 -8.44
C PRO A 62 7.27 -10.94 -9.40
N SER A 63 6.08 -11.53 -9.20
CA SER A 63 5.55 -12.58 -10.06
C SER A 63 4.02 -12.63 -10.06
N THR A 64 3.41 -13.36 -10.98
CA THR A 64 1.99 -13.71 -10.88
C THR A 64 1.78 -14.78 -9.81
N GLY A 65 0.60 -14.83 -9.22
CA GLY A 65 0.29 -15.80 -8.17
C GLY A 65 -0.86 -15.35 -7.28
N ARG A 66 -1.17 -16.17 -6.27
CA ARG A 66 -2.09 -15.80 -5.20
C ARG A 66 -1.28 -15.21 -4.04
N TYR A 67 -1.66 -14.01 -3.63
CA TYR A 67 -1.11 -13.30 -2.47
C TYR A 67 -2.15 -13.34 -1.35
N ARG A 68 -1.70 -13.31 -0.09
CA ARG A 68 -2.56 -13.29 1.11
C ARG A 68 -2.19 -12.12 2.00
#